data_AF-A0A396C3W6-F1
#
_entry.id   AF-A0A396C3W6-F1
#
_cell.length_a   1.000
_cell.length_b   1.000
_cell.length_c   1.000
_cell.angle_alpha   90.00
_cell.angle_beta   90.00
_cell.angle_gamma   90.00
#
_symmetry.space_group_name_H-M   'P 1'
#
loop_
_entity.id
_entity.type
_entity.pdbx_description
1 polymer ?
#
loop_
_entity_poly.entity_id
_entity_poly.type
_entity_poly.pdbx_seq_one_letter_code
_entity_poly.pdbx_strand_id
1 'polypeptide(L)'
;MNDKRITINDKRFAINGERLLGNDNRPVSLAGCLAALLLLLFLSGCDRRELTYYSTAEIRINADWSQANLDYEKKYGATVVFYPRDGGEPMIVLMGDRTSETARLQEGTYDAVLFNRSFYDFSNLLFRGHETLETFEAYAARMETRIADQPYGTRSVITGNPEKIAAAVIWDIEVTEDMLGNYDNASLTRKASGQLNFIPRELTRTLHVKLNINGVSNIRSAKCVISGVPSSLFLHDGSPGDAGHSQEFTLGDPVLHAGSFTDGYQETTVNVFGFDKNVPHKIRITALLVDGKTVVEQTVTGLEITEREDADGTLQLYIDGQAPETIPDVKPEGSMDSGFGAEVDEWGEEKNEDILL
;
A
#
# COMPACT_ATOMS: atom_id res chain seq x y z
N MET A 1 -23.58 -55.54 37.09
CA MET A 1 -22.81 -55.45 38.35
C MET A 1 -22.89 -54.00 38.84
N ASN A 2 -22.93 -53.84 40.17
CA ASN A 2 -22.66 -52.66 41.04
C ASN A 2 -22.26 -51.31 40.38
N ASP A 3 -22.64 -50.13 40.90
CA ASP A 3 -23.23 -49.83 42.21
C ASP A 3 -23.94 -48.45 42.26
N LYS A 4 -24.89 -48.28 43.21
CA LYS A 4 -25.10 -47.17 44.20
C LYS A 4 -24.58 -45.73 43.86
N ARG A 5 -25.09 -44.57 44.32
CA ARG A 5 -26.13 -44.04 45.27
C ARG A 5 -26.01 -42.47 45.24
N ILE A 6 -26.84 -41.57 45.82
CA ILE A 6 -28.09 -41.67 46.61
C ILE A 6 -29.04 -40.46 46.36
N THR A 7 -30.34 -40.77 46.40
CA THR A 7 -31.55 -40.03 46.80
C THR A 7 -31.43 -38.75 47.67
N ILE A 8 -32.23 -37.72 47.35
CA ILE A 8 -32.78 -36.77 48.34
C ILE A 8 -34.30 -36.98 48.36
N ASN A 9 -34.90 -37.26 49.53
CA ASN A 9 -36.32 -37.55 49.65
C ASN A 9 -36.96 -36.75 50.79
N ASP A 10 -38.23 -36.41 50.61
CA ASP A 10 -39.06 -35.64 51.54
C ASP A 10 -38.98 -36.09 53.00
N LYS A 11 -38.85 -35.13 53.91
CA LYS A 11 -39.41 -35.25 55.26
C LYS A 11 -40.12 -33.96 55.67
N ARG A 12 -41.45 -33.99 55.52
CA ARG A 12 -42.40 -33.10 56.18
C ARG A 12 -42.11 -33.08 57.69
N PHE A 13 -41.98 -31.90 58.28
CA PHE A 13 -42.11 -31.76 59.73
C PHE A 13 -43.55 -31.40 60.10
N ALA A 14 -44.11 -32.15 61.04
CA ALA A 14 -45.51 -32.07 61.41
C ALA A 14 -45.78 -30.91 62.38
N ILE A 15 -46.96 -30.31 62.24
CA ILE A 15 -47.56 -29.45 63.25
C ILE A 15 -48.19 -30.35 64.31
N ASN A 16 -47.79 -30.19 65.57
CA ASN A 16 -48.54 -30.69 66.72
C ASN A 16 -48.63 -29.56 67.75
N GLY A 17 -49.84 -29.27 68.21
CA GLY A 17 -50.10 -28.21 69.19
C GLY A 17 -50.20 -28.77 70.62
N GLU A 18 -49.70 -28.01 71.60
CA GLU A 18 -50.53 -27.38 72.65
C GLU A 18 -49.67 -26.90 73.84
N ARG A 19 -49.82 -25.61 74.13
CA ARG A 19 -49.83 -24.96 75.45
C ARG A 19 -48.74 -25.29 76.48
N LEU A 20 -47.93 -24.25 76.76
CA LEU A 20 -47.87 -23.69 78.11
C LEU A 20 -48.13 -22.18 78.07
N LEU A 21 -48.93 -21.70 79.03
CA LEU A 21 -49.27 -20.29 79.22
C LEU A 21 -48.11 -19.58 79.92
N GLY A 22 -47.79 -18.35 79.51
CA GLY A 22 -46.65 -17.60 80.04
C GLY A 22 -46.64 -16.13 79.60
N ASN A 23 -47.59 -15.37 80.14
CA ASN A 23 -47.74 -13.93 79.95
C ASN A 23 -46.44 -13.13 80.18
N ASP A 24 -45.95 -12.42 79.17
CA ASP A 24 -44.94 -11.35 79.37
C ASP A 24 -45.09 -10.24 78.31
N ASN A 25 -46.04 -9.34 78.55
CA ASN A 25 -46.24 -8.12 77.75
C ASN A 25 -45.04 -7.17 77.95
N ARG A 26 -44.04 -7.26 77.08
CA ARG A 26 -42.96 -6.25 77.00
C ARG A 26 -43.32 -5.23 75.93
N PRO A 27 -43.39 -3.93 76.25
CA PRO A 27 -43.62 -2.91 75.24
C PRO A 27 -42.44 -2.94 74.26
N VAL A 28 -42.74 -3.13 72.96
CA VAL A 28 -41.74 -2.96 71.91
C VAL A 28 -41.27 -1.51 71.97
N SER A 29 -40.02 -1.31 72.39
CA SER A 29 -39.48 0.03 72.61
C SER A 29 -39.51 0.82 71.31
N LEU A 30 -40.30 1.90 71.27
CA LEU A 30 -40.41 2.79 70.11
C LEU A 30 -39.03 3.33 69.70
N ALA A 31 -38.15 3.58 70.67
CA ALA A 31 -36.76 3.97 70.46
C ALA A 31 -35.89 2.84 69.85
N GLY A 32 -36.15 1.59 70.21
CA GLY A 32 -35.50 0.42 69.59
C GLY A 32 -35.91 0.23 68.13
N CYS A 33 -37.20 0.39 67.83
CA CYS A 33 -37.70 0.40 66.45
C CYS A 33 -37.15 1.58 65.65
N LEU A 34 -37.10 2.79 66.23
CA LEU A 34 -36.55 3.98 65.56
C LEU A 34 -35.04 3.81 65.28
N ALA A 35 -34.28 3.27 66.23
CA ALA A 35 -32.86 2.97 66.07
C ALA A 35 -32.62 1.90 64.99
N ALA A 36 -33.43 0.84 64.95
CA ALA A 36 -33.37 -0.17 63.89
C ALA A 36 -33.71 0.42 62.51
N LEU A 37 -34.71 1.30 62.42
CA LEU A 37 -35.08 1.99 61.19
C LEU A 37 -33.97 2.94 60.71
N LEU A 38 -33.33 3.67 61.65
CA LEU A 38 -32.18 4.53 61.37
C LEU A 38 -30.97 3.71 60.91
N LEU A 39 -30.66 2.57 61.54
CA LEU A 39 -29.60 1.67 61.06
C LEU A 39 -29.89 1.14 59.66
N LEU A 40 -31.14 0.78 59.35
CA LEU A 40 -31.54 0.36 58.00
C LEU A 40 -31.36 1.49 56.97
N LEU A 41 -31.61 2.75 57.36
CA LEU A 41 -31.38 3.93 56.51
C LEU A 41 -29.89 4.27 56.33
N PHE A 42 -29.03 4.00 57.33
CA PHE A 42 -27.58 4.13 57.21
C PHE A 42 -26.93 2.97 56.44
N LEU A 43 -27.57 1.80 56.40
CA LEU A 43 -27.13 0.62 55.64
C LEU A 43 -27.68 0.58 54.21
N SER A 44 -28.75 1.33 53.89
CA SER A 44 -29.17 1.57 52.51
C SER A 44 -28.31 2.66 51.85
N GLY A 45 -27.01 2.38 51.77
CA GLY A 45 -26.15 3.00 50.76
C GLY A 45 -26.72 2.65 49.40
N CYS A 46 -27.34 3.63 48.73
CA CYS A 46 -27.63 3.50 47.32
C CYS A 46 -26.29 3.44 46.59
N ASP A 47 -25.94 2.29 46.03
CA ASP A 47 -25.05 2.22 44.88
C ASP A 47 -25.70 3.01 43.75
N ARG A 48 -25.45 4.32 43.76
CA ARG A 48 -25.66 5.17 42.61
C ARG A 48 -24.67 4.66 41.58
N ARG A 49 -25.14 3.81 40.66
CA ARG A 49 -24.41 3.46 39.44
C ARG A 49 -23.75 4.73 38.94
N GLU A 50 -22.43 4.71 38.86
CA GLU A 50 -21.71 5.79 38.19
C GLU A 50 -22.32 5.93 36.80
N LEU A 51 -22.60 7.16 36.40
CA LEU A 51 -22.89 7.44 35.00
C LEU A 51 -21.57 7.22 34.28
N THR A 52 -21.39 6.02 33.72
CA THR A 52 -20.26 5.71 32.85
C THR A 52 -20.42 6.54 31.58
N TYR A 53 -19.96 7.79 31.64
CA TYR A 53 -19.87 8.66 30.48
C TYR A 53 -18.76 8.12 29.59
N TYR A 54 -19.16 7.40 28.55
CA TYR A 54 -18.25 7.01 27.50
C TYR A 54 -17.99 8.22 26.61
N SER A 55 -16.73 8.56 26.40
CA SER A 55 -16.32 9.72 25.58
C SER A 55 -15.99 9.35 24.13
N THR A 56 -16.07 8.06 23.78
CA THR A 56 -15.81 7.56 22.43
C THR A 56 -16.77 6.43 22.05
N ALA A 57 -17.05 6.33 20.75
CA ALA A 57 -17.71 5.20 20.11
C ALA A 57 -16.67 4.27 19.50
N GLU A 58 -16.93 2.96 19.59
CA GLU A 58 -16.19 1.94 18.85
C GLU A 58 -16.71 1.86 17.41
N ILE A 59 -15.79 2.03 16.45
CA ILE A 59 -16.07 2.02 15.01
C ILE A 59 -15.35 0.84 14.39
N ARG A 60 -16.11 -0.10 13.82
CA ARG A 60 -15.55 -1.25 13.10
C ARG A 60 -15.17 -0.84 11.68
N ILE A 61 -13.89 -0.94 11.36
CA ILE A 61 -13.35 -0.73 10.02
C ILE A 61 -13.26 -2.09 9.32
N ASN A 62 -13.73 -2.16 8.08
CA ASN A 62 -13.53 -3.31 7.19
C ASN A 62 -13.06 -2.81 5.83
N ALA A 63 -12.21 -3.57 5.15
CA ALA A 63 -11.65 -3.20 3.84
C ALA A 63 -11.71 -4.36 2.85
N ASP A 64 -12.43 -4.16 1.76
CA ASP A 64 -12.47 -5.07 0.62
C ASP A 64 -11.42 -4.66 -0.41
N TRP A 65 -10.32 -5.41 -0.45
CA TRP A 65 -9.18 -5.19 -1.33
C TRP A 65 -9.33 -5.81 -2.72
N SER A 66 -10.49 -6.39 -3.06
CA SER A 66 -10.70 -7.10 -4.33
C SER A 66 -10.48 -6.23 -5.58
N GLN A 67 -10.57 -4.90 -5.45
CA GLN A 67 -10.42 -3.94 -6.55
C GLN A 67 -9.12 -3.12 -6.49
N ALA A 68 -8.17 -3.53 -5.64
CA ALA A 68 -6.89 -2.85 -5.46
C ALA A 68 -5.73 -3.45 -6.27
N ASN A 69 -5.87 -4.67 -6.81
CA ASN A 69 -4.78 -5.43 -7.46
C ASN A 69 -3.50 -5.57 -6.57
N LEU A 70 -3.72 -5.67 -5.26
CA LEU A 70 -2.67 -5.81 -4.22
C LEU A 70 -2.77 -7.17 -3.51
N ASP A 71 -3.04 -8.23 -4.25
CA ASP A 71 -3.29 -9.56 -3.68
C ASP A 71 -2.02 -10.20 -3.11
N TYR A 72 -0.85 -9.80 -3.62
CA TYR A 72 0.48 -10.13 -3.08
C TYR A 72 0.80 -9.39 -1.76
N GLU A 73 0.01 -8.38 -1.38
CA GLU A 73 0.19 -7.60 -0.14
C GLU A 73 -0.63 -8.13 1.05
N LYS A 74 -1.29 -9.30 0.93
CA LYS A 74 -2.08 -9.93 2.02
C LYS A 74 -1.34 -10.15 3.34
N LYS A 75 0.00 -10.11 3.33
CA LYS A 75 0.86 -10.24 4.53
C LYS A 75 1.21 -8.90 5.19
N TYR A 76 0.88 -7.78 4.56
CA TYR A 76 1.10 -6.42 5.09
C TYR A 76 -0.21 -5.88 5.67
N GLY A 77 -0.08 -4.93 6.59
CA GLY A 77 -1.21 -4.20 7.15
C GLY A 77 -1.78 -3.13 6.22
N ALA A 78 -2.56 -2.24 6.81
CA ALA A 78 -3.09 -1.03 6.18
C ALA A 78 -3.11 0.12 7.19
N THR A 79 -3.41 1.33 6.73
CA THR A 79 -3.56 2.50 7.61
C THR A 79 -4.85 3.22 7.27
N VAL A 80 -5.62 3.58 8.30
CA VAL A 80 -6.71 4.54 8.19
C VAL A 80 -6.29 5.84 8.86
N VAL A 81 -6.62 6.98 8.25
CA VAL A 81 -6.48 8.29 8.85
C VAL A 81 -7.85 8.95 8.88
N PHE A 82 -8.30 9.34 10.07
CA PHE A 82 -9.55 10.08 10.30
C PHE A 82 -9.25 11.56 10.52
N TYR A 83 -9.98 12.44 9.84
CA TYR A 83 -9.82 13.89 9.83
C TYR A 83 -11.05 14.55 10.46
N PRO A 84 -10.95 15.16 11.66
CA PRO A 84 -12.07 15.89 12.27
C PRO A 84 -12.41 17.14 11.45
N ARG A 85 -13.66 17.29 11.00
CA ARG A 85 -14.11 18.44 10.19
C ARG A 85 -14.28 19.73 10.99
N ASP A 86 -14.48 19.63 12.30
CA ASP A 86 -14.45 20.73 13.26
C ASP A 86 -13.03 21.25 13.55
N GLY A 87 -12.01 20.53 13.07
CA GLY A 87 -10.60 20.84 13.21
C GLY A 87 -9.95 20.10 14.37
N GLY A 88 -8.74 19.60 14.16
CA GLY A 88 -7.99 18.83 15.14
C GLY A 88 -6.80 18.12 14.49
N GLU A 89 -6.06 17.35 15.26
CA GLU A 89 -5.04 16.46 14.70
C GLU A 89 -5.70 15.20 14.11
N PRO A 90 -5.29 14.73 12.92
CA PRO A 90 -5.82 13.50 12.34
C PRO A 90 -5.51 12.27 13.20
N MET A 91 -6.50 11.39 13.39
CA MET A 91 -6.31 10.13 14.11
C MET A 91 -5.84 9.03 13.14
N ILE A 92 -4.61 8.57 13.33
CA ILE A 92 -4.00 7.49 12.56
C ILE A 92 -4.26 6.14 13.25
N VAL A 93 -4.80 5.17 12.51
CA VAL A 93 -5.07 3.80 12.96
C VAL A 93 -4.30 2.84 12.06
N LEU A 94 -3.30 2.16 12.63
CA LEU A 94 -2.54 1.11 11.97
C LEU A 94 -3.30 -0.22 12.07
N MET A 95 -3.71 -0.77 10.94
CA MET A 95 -4.44 -2.03 10.84
C MET A 95 -3.44 -3.18 10.68
N GLY A 96 -3.28 -4.01 11.73
CA GLY A 96 -2.41 -5.18 11.67
C GLY A 96 -2.95 -6.26 10.72
N ASP A 97 -4.26 -6.49 10.77
CA ASP A 97 -5.01 -7.16 9.70
C ASP A 97 -5.55 -6.09 8.75
N ARG A 98 -5.04 -6.07 7.51
CA ARG A 98 -5.49 -5.08 6.51
C ARG A 98 -6.98 -5.14 6.18
N THR A 99 -7.68 -6.22 6.53
CA THR A 99 -9.10 -6.42 6.18
C THR A 99 -10.07 -5.95 7.25
N SER A 100 -9.63 -5.85 8.52
CA SER A 100 -10.49 -5.48 9.65
C SER A 100 -9.69 -4.86 10.78
N GLU A 101 -10.18 -3.75 11.34
CA GLU A 101 -9.62 -3.14 12.55
C GLU A 101 -10.72 -2.41 13.32
N THR A 102 -10.43 -1.98 14.53
CA THR A 102 -11.36 -1.23 15.38
C THR A 102 -10.77 0.11 15.83
N ALA A 103 -11.46 1.21 15.52
CA ALA A 103 -11.10 2.55 15.97
C ALA A 103 -12.01 3.03 17.12
N ARG A 104 -11.55 4.03 17.87
CA ARG A 104 -12.35 4.72 18.90
C ARG A 104 -12.39 6.21 18.61
N LEU A 105 -13.51 6.69 18.08
CA LEU A 105 -13.72 8.09 17.71
C LEU A 105 -14.54 8.80 18.79
N GLN A 106 -14.31 10.10 18.96
CA GLN A 106 -15.18 10.95 19.80
C GLN A 106 -16.46 11.30 19.04
N GLU A 107 -17.42 11.93 19.71
CA GLU A 107 -18.54 12.56 19.02
C GLU A 107 -18.02 13.65 18.08
N GLY A 108 -18.52 13.70 16.84
CA GLY A 108 -18.03 14.61 15.82
C GLY A 108 -18.34 14.16 14.39
N THR A 109 -17.84 14.93 13.41
CA THR A 109 -17.91 14.56 11.99
C THR A 109 -16.50 14.41 11.43
N TYR A 110 -16.25 13.30 10.75
CA TYR A 110 -14.93 12.96 10.23
C TYR A 110 -14.99 12.67 8.73
N ASP A 111 -13.90 12.93 8.03
CA ASP A 111 -13.58 12.25 6.78
C ASP A 111 -12.49 11.21 7.03
N ALA A 112 -12.39 10.17 6.20
CA ALA A 112 -11.36 9.15 6.39
C ALA A 112 -10.82 8.62 5.07
N VAL A 113 -9.51 8.39 5.01
CA VAL A 113 -8.86 7.61 3.96
C VAL A 113 -8.20 6.36 4.54
N LEU A 114 -8.38 5.25 3.85
CA LEU A 114 -7.68 3.99 4.10
C LEU A 114 -6.74 3.72 2.93
N PHE A 115 -5.46 3.43 3.21
CA PHE A 115 -4.45 3.06 2.21
C PHE A 115 -3.63 1.83 2.62
N ASN A 116 -2.93 1.20 1.66
CA ASN A 116 -2.15 -0.02 1.92
C ASN A 116 -0.87 0.24 2.73
N ARG A 117 -0.50 -0.72 3.60
CA ARG A 117 0.67 -0.67 4.49
C ARG A 117 0.65 0.52 5.47
N SER A 118 1.80 0.86 6.05
CA SER A 118 2.01 2.08 6.82
C SER A 118 2.86 3.11 6.09
N PHE A 119 2.90 4.34 6.62
CA PHE A 119 3.71 5.46 6.14
C PHE A 119 5.20 5.14 5.88
N TYR A 120 5.75 4.12 6.54
CA TYR A 120 7.18 3.79 6.52
C TYR A 120 7.52 2.45 5.82
N ASP A 121 6.51 1.73 5.29
CA ASP A 121 6.69 0.43 4.62
C ASP A 121 6.96 0.55 3.11
N PHE A 122 7.25 1.77 2.64
CA PHE A 122 7.52 2.10 1.24
C PHE A 122 8.99 2.48 1.05
N SER A 123 9.61 1.99 -0.04
CA SER A 123 11.05 2.13 -0.32
C SER A 123 11.38 3.21 -1.35
N ASN A 124 10.44 3.50 -2.25
CA ASN A 124 10.55 4.46 -3.34
C ASN A 124 9.41 5.51 -3.31
N LEU A 125 8.52 5.44 -2.32
CA LEU A 125 7.40 6.35 -2.09
C LEU A 125 7.47 6.90 -0.65
N LEU A 126 7.16 8.19 -0.47
CA LEU A 126 7.03 8.87 0.81
C LEU A 126 5.70 9.65 0.85
N PHE A 127 5.33 10.15 2.02
CA PHE A 127 4.09 10.92 2.22
C PHE A 127 4.37 12.33 2.75
N ARG A 128 3.53 13.30 2.36
CA ARG A 128 3.51 14.67 2.89
C ARG A 128 2.08 15.22 2.88
N GLY A 129 1.85 16.34 3.55
CA GLY A 129 0.54 17.00 3.57
C GLY A 129 -0.57 16.18 4.24
N HIS A 130 -0.22 15.18 5.04
CA HIS A 130 -1.17 14.27 5.69
C HIS A 130 -1.98 14.93 6.82
N GLU A 131 -1.80 16.22 7.07
CA GLU A 131 -2.51 17.03 8.06
C GLU A 131 -3.99 17.29 7.67
N THR A 132 -4.31 17.35 6.37
CA THR A 132 -5.70 17.30 5.87
C THR A 132 -5.82 16.25 4.76
N LEU A 133 -7.04 15.79 4.50
CA LEU A 133 -7.31 14.75 3.51
C LEU A 133 -7.01 15.22 2.08
N GLU A 134 -7.33 16.48 1.78
CA GLU A 134 -7.13 17.11 0.47
C GLU A 134 -5.64 17.34 0.15
N THR A 135 -4.80 17.55 1.17
CA THR A 135 -3.35 17.72 0.97
C THR A 135 -2.55 16.42 1.09
N PHE A 136 -3.19 15.30 1.44
CA PHE A 136 -2.49 14.05 1.71
C PHE A 136 -1.93 13.44 0.41
N GLU A 137 -0.62 13.57 0.24
CA GLU A 137 0.09 13.34 -1.01
C GLU A 137 1.15 12.24 -0.85
N ALA A 138 1.13 11.24 -1.74
CA ALA A 138 2.21 10.29 -1.93
C ALA A 138 3.15 10.79 -3.02
N TYR A 139 4.47 10.77 -2.79
CA TYR A 139 5.47 11.30 -3.72
C TYR A 139 6.72 10.42 -3.83
N ALA A 140 7.48 10.60 -4.91
CA ALA A 140 8.71 9.86 -5.21
C ALA A 140 9.79 10.10 -4.14
N ALA A 141 10.22 9.03 -3.45
CA ALA A 141 11.29 9.09 -2.46
C ALA A 141 12.69 9.29 -3.08
N ARG A 142 12.87 8.88 -4.34
CA ARG A 142 14.16 8.87 -5.05
C ARG A 142 14.05 9.67 -6.33
N MET A 143 14.50 10.92 -6.27
CA MET A 143 14.57 11.83 -7.41
C MET A 143 15.97 12.44 -7.53
N GLU A 144 16.51 12.43 -8.74
CA GLU A 144 17.78 13.04 -9.10
C GLU A 144 17.57 14.27 -9.98
N THR A 145 18.34 15.31 -9.69
CA THR A 145 18.41 16.52 -10.52
C THR A 145 19.52 16.34 -11.55
N ARG A 146 19.18 16.04 -12.80
CA ARG A 146 20.15 15.83 -13.88
C ARG A 146 20.21 17.06 -14.79
N ILE A 147 21.42 17.50 -15.14
CA ILE A 147 21.61 18.51 -16.17
C ILE A 147 21.39 17.81 -17.51
N ALA A 148 20.39 18.23 -18.29
CA ALA A 148 20.31 17.82 -19.69
C ALA A 148 21.16 18.77 -20.53
N ASP A 149 21.81 18.23 -21.56
CA ASP A 149 22.46 19.08 -22.55
C ASP A 149 21.45 20.02 -23.22
N GLN A 150 21.94 21.19 -23.63
CA GLN A 150 21.14 22.28 -24.18
C GLN A 150 20.27 21.80 -25.37
N PRO A 151 19.02 22.28 -25.52
CA PRO A 151 18.45 23.50 -24.92
C PRO A 151 17.55 23.28 -23.68
N TYR A 152 17.45 22.07 -23.12
CA TYR A 152 16.32 21.70 -22.24
C TYR A 152 16.52 21.88 -20.73
N GLY A 153 17.68 22.41 -20.30
CA GLY A 153 17.93 22.78 -18.91
C GLY A 153 17.95 21.60 -17.93
N THR A 154 17.75 21.91 -16.65
CA THR A 154 17.79 20.92 -15.56
C THR A 154 16.51 20.09 -15.55
N ARG A 155 16.65 18.76 -15.49
CA ARG A 155 15.53 17.80 -15.48
C ARG A 155 15.58 16.91 -14.25
N SER A 156 14.50 16.94 -13.47
CA SER A 156 14.24 16.00 -12.37
C SER A 156 13.85 14.63 -12.93
N VAL A 157 14.53 13.59 -12.45
CA VAL A 157 14.32 12.18 -12.85
C VAL A 157 14.06 11.34 -11.61
N ILE A 158 12.91 10.69 -11.56
CA ILE A 158 12.55 9.66 -10.59
C ILE A 158 13.39 8.41 -10.90
N THR A 159 14.20 7.96 -9.95
CA THR A 159 15.13 6.82 -10.14
C THR A 159 14.76 5.58 -9.34
N GLY A 160 13.87 5.70 -8.36
CA GLY A 160 13.19 4.56 -7.74
C GLY A 160 11.83 4.33 -8.40
N ASN A 161 11.59 3.13 -8.94
CA ASN A 161 10.27 2.74 -9.42
C ASN A 161 9.27 2.73 -8.25
N PRO A 162 8.21 3.57 -8.25
CA PRO A 162 7.24 3.62 -7.16
C PRO A 162 6.60 2.26 -6.88
N GLU A 163 6.39 1.95 -5.61
CA GLU A 163 5.49 0.84 -5.25
C GLU A 163 4.04 1.24 -5.48
N LYS A 164 3.16 0.25 -5.68
CA LYS A 164 1.74 0.50 -5.87
C LYS A 164 1.10 1.07 -4.60
N ILE A 165 0.34 2.15 -4.75
CA ILE A 165 -0.51 2.71 -3.71
C ILE A 165 -1.97 2.52 -4.10
N ALA A 166 -2.78 2.03 -3.16
CA ALA A 166 -4.21 1.90 -3.32
C ALA A 166 -4.92 2.51 -2.11
N ALA A 167 -5.99 3.26 -2.36
CA ALA A 167 -6.74 3.92 -1.30
C ALA A 167 -8.26 3.93 -1.55
N ALA A 168 -9.02 4.18 -0.48
CA ALA A 168 -10.44 4.51 -0.52
C ALA A 168 -10.76 5.59 0.51
N VAL A 169 -11.70 6.46 0.17
CA VAL A 169 -12.17 7.54 1.03
C VAL A 169 -13.63 7.33 1.42
N ILE A 170 -13.97 7.68 2.65
CA ILE A 170 -15.35 7.88 3.11
C ILE A 170 -15.44 9.30 3.67
N TRP A 171 -16.39 10.08 3.16
CA TRP A 171 -16.68 11.44 3.61
C TRP A 171 -17.88 11.45 4.57
N ASP A 172 -18.03 12.50 5.37
CA ASP A 172 -19.22 12.77 6.20
C ASP A 172 -19.55 11.64 7.22
N ILE A 173 -18.52 11.08 7.86
CA ILE A 173 -18.68 10.08 8.93
C ILE A 173 -19.15 10.79 10.20
N GLU A 174 -20.45 10.70 10.49
CA GLU A 174 -21.04 11.20 11.73
C GLU A 174 -20.89 10.17 12.87
N VAL A 175 -20.34 10.62 14.00
CA VAL A 175 -20.30 9.88 15.26
C VAL A 175 -21.15 10.65 16.27
N THR A 176 -22.28 10.08 16.68
CA THR A 176 -23.28 10.73 17.53
C THR A 176 -23.14 10.35 19.02
N GLU A 177 -23.67 11.18 19.92
CA GLU A 177 -23.70 10.88 21.38
C GLU A 177 -24.26 9.48 21.71
N ASP A 178 -25.26 8.99 20.96
CA ASP A 178 -25.88 7.68 21.22
C ASP A 178 -25.06 6.47 20.76
N MET A 179 -23.99 6.69 19.98
CA MET A 179 -22.99 5.68 19.62
C MET A 179 -21.90 5.50 20.71
N LEU A 180 -21.72 6.47 21.60
CA LEU A 180 -20.67 6.45 22.61
C LEU A 180 -20.87 5.27 23.58
N GLY A 181 -19.81 4.49 23.81
CA GLY A 181 -19.86 3.37 24.75
C GLY A 181 -20.45 2.05 24.23
N ASN A 182 -20.62 1.92 22.92
CA ASN A 182 -21.13 0.72 22.23
C ASN A 182 -20.23 -0.54 22.33
N TYR A 183 -19.28 -0.60 23.26
CA TYR A 183 -18.34 -1.72 23.50
C TYR A 183 -19.05 -3.02 23.91
N ASP A 184 -20.16 -2.92 24.64
CA ASP A 184 -20.86 -4.07 25.21
C ASP A 184 -21.91 -4.63 24.25
N ASN A 185 -21.59 -5.78 23.62
CA ASN A 185 -22.45 -6.59 22.73
C ASN A 185 -23.83 -7.00 23.32
N ALA A 186 -24.13 -6.67 24.58
CA ALA A 186 -25.34 -7.08 25.28
C ALA A 186 -26.62 -6.29 24.92
N SER A 187 -26.52 -5.21 24.12
CA SER A 187 -27.65 -4.31 23.83
C SER A 187 -27.86 -4.01 22.33
N LEU A 188 -27.89 -5.07 21.50
CA LEU A 188 -28.19 -5.02 20.05
C LEU A 188 -29.63 -4.58 19.69
N THR A 189 -30.32 -3.85 20.57
CA THR A 189 -31.60 -3.19 20.28
C THR A 189 -31.47 -1.70 19.96
N ARG A 190 -30.26 -1.11 20.06
CA ARG A 190 -29.95 0.19 19.45
C ARG A 190 -29.21 0.02 18.12
N LYS A 191 -29.60 0.81 17.13
CA LYS A 191 -29.33 0.59 15.70
C LYS A 191 -27.96 1.10 15.20
N ALA A 192 -27.07 1.56 16.08
CA ALA A 192 -25.88 2.31 15.71
C ALA A 192 -24.57 1.60 16.12
N SER A 193 -24.36 0.38 15.63
CA SER A 193 -23.00 -0.19 15.56
C SER A 193 -22.27 0.52 14.41
N GLY A 194 -21.39 1.47 14.72
CA GLY A 194 -20.63 2.21 13.71
C GLY A 194 -19.76 1.25 12.90
N GLN A 195 -20.08 1.07 11.63
CA GLN A 195 -19.31 0.21 10.71
C GLN A 195 -18.97 0.98 9.43
N LEU A 196 -17.69 1.01 9.11
CA LEU A 196 -17.15 1.57 7.88
C LEU A 196 -16.66 0.43 6.98
N ASN A 197 -16.95 0.54 5.69
CA ASN A 197 -16.59 -0.45 4.68
C ASN A 197 -15.88 0.28 3.52
N PHE A 198 -14.57 0.14 3.47
CA PHE A 198 -13.72 0.71 2.43
C PHE A 198 -13.56 -0.28 1.27
N ILE A 199 -13.46 0.21 0.04
CA ILE A 199 -13.15 -0.60 -1.15
C ILE A 199 -11.99 0.08 -1.90
N PRO A 200 -10.72 -0.16 -1.48
CA PRO A 200 -9.56 0.51 -2.08
C PRO A 200 -9.36 0.18 -3.55
N ARG A 201 -8.92 1.18 -4.32
CA ARG A 201 -8.50 1.04 -5.72
C ARG A 201 -7.06 1.48 -5.89
N GLU A 202 -6.34 0.87 -6.83
CA GLU A 202 -5.00 1.32 -7.20
C GLU A 202 -5.07 2.76 -7.75
N LEU A 203 -4.25 3.67 -7.19
CA LEU A 203 -4.11 5.05 -7.66
C LEU A 203 -2.90 5.22 -8.58
N THR A 204 -1.81 4.47 -8.32
CA THR A 204 -0.70 4.34 -9.28
C THR A 204 -1.18 3.76 -10.60
N ARG A 205 -0.49 4.10 -11.68
CA ARG A 205 -0.68 3.46 -12.99
C ARG A 205 0.49 2.56 -13.31
N THR A 206 0.21 1.41 -13.90
CA THR A 206 1.23 0.48 -14.37
C THR A 206 1.37 0.64 -15.90
N LEU A 207 2.61 0.82 -16.36
CA LEU A 207 2.97 0.97 -17.77
C LEU A 207 3.67 -0.31 -18.24
N HIS A 208 3.10 -0.98 -19.23
CA HIS A 208 3.74 -2.05 -19.99
C HIS A 208 4.42 -1.42 -21.22
N VAL A 209 5.75 -1.39 -21.24
CA VAL A 209 6.51 -0.72 -22.30
C VAL A 209 7.11 -1.77 -23.23
N LYS A 210 6.81 -1.69 -24.53
CA LYS A 210 7.43 -2.48 -25.60
C LYS A 210 8.16 -1.55 -26.56
N LEU A 211 9.46 -1.74 -26.73
CA LEU A 211 10.25 -1.00 -27.71
C LEU A 211 10.81 -1.99 -28.74
N ASN A 212 10.41 -1.81 -30.00
CA ASN A 212 10.95 -2.51 -31.15
C ASN A 212 12.27 -1.83 -31.56
N ILE A 213 13.32 -2.63 -31.75
CA ILE A 213 14.71 -2.17 -31.91
C ILE A 213 15.39 -3.04 -32.98
N ASN A 214 15.91 -2.38 -34.02
CA ASN A 214 16.73 -3.05 -35.03
C ASN A 214 18.15 -3.24 -34.45
N GLY A 215 18.74 -4.42 -34.60
CA GLY A 215 20.00 -4.79 -33.95
C GLY A 215 19.91 -5.03 -32.43
N VAL A 216 18.72 -5.33 -31.90
CA VAL A 216 18.50 -5.61 -30.46
C VAL A 216 19.42 -6.70 -29.90
N SER A 217 19.85 -7.67 -30.73
CA SER A 217 20.80 -8.73 -30.34
C SER A 217 22.12 -8.20 -29.78
N ASN A 218 22.52 -6.99 -30.16
CA ASN A 218 23.79 -6.39 -29.76
C ASN A 218 23.67 -5.52 -28.49
N ILE A 219 22.49 -5.39 -27.90
CA ILE A 219 22.27 -4.73 -26.61
C ILE A 219 22.62 -5.70 -25.48
N ARG A 220 23.56 -5.30 -24.61
CA ARG A 220 23.89 -5.97 -23.35
C ARG A 220 22.97 -5.53 -22.22
N SER A 221 22.64 -4.24 -22.17
CA SER A 221 21.64 -3.69 -21.26
C SER A 221 21.15 -2.33 -21.76
N ALA A 222 19.89 -1.99 -21.49
CA ALA A 222 19.29 -0.73 -21.90
C ALA A 222 18.56 -0.06 -20.74
N LYS A 223 19.02 1.14 -20.39
CA LYS A 223 18.37 2.04 -19.43
C LYS A 223 17.54 3.05 -20.20
N CYS A 224 16.32 3.29 -19.76
CA CYS A 224 15.36 4.17 -20.41
C CYS A 224 14.90 5.28 -19.47
N VAL A 225 14.51 6.42 -20.05
CA VAL A 225 13.88 7.54 -19.33
C VAL A 225 12.67 8.03 -20.10
N ILE A 226 11.47 7.89 -19.52
CA ILE A 226 10.22 8.43 -20.08
C ILE A 226 9.98 9.88 -19.61
N SER A 227 9.49 10.73 -20.50
CA SER A 227 9.18 12.14 -20.23
C SER A 227 7.74 12.38 -19.80
N GLY A 228 7.47 13.41 -19.00
CA GLY A 228 6.12 13.95 -18.82
C GLY A 228 5.29 13.19 -17.80
N VAL A 229 5.93 12.56 -16.82
CA VAL A 229 5.25 11.87 -15.72
C VAL A 229 5.17 12.78 -14.48
N PRO A 230 4.13 12.65 -13.64
CA PRO A 230 4.07 13.30 -12.34
C PRO A 230 4.97 12.59 -11.33
N SER A 231 5.40 13.31 -10.30
CA SER A 231 6.24 12.78 -9.21
C SER A 231 5.46 12.35 -7.98
N SER A 232 4.14 12.46 -8.04
CA SER A 232 3.25 12.44 -6.88
C SER A 232 1.79 12.24 -7.28
N LEU A 233 0.96 11.82 -6.31
CA LEU A 233 -0.50 11.81 -6.40
C LEU A 233 -1.14 12.10 -5.03
N PHE A 234 -2.37 12.60 -5.04
CA PHE A 234 -3.19 12.80 -3.84
C PHE A 234 -4.00 11.55 -3.51
N LEU A 235 -4.03 11.14 -2.24
CA LEU A 235 -4.68 9.89 -1.82
C LEU A 235 -6.22 9.97 -1.86
N HIS A 236 -6.80 11.17 -1.84
CA HIS A 236 -8.24 11.33 -1.72
C HIS A 236 -9.01 11.10 -3.04
N ASP A 237 -8.36 11.31 -4.19
CA ASP A 237 -8.97 11.15 -5.52
C ASP A 237 -8.04 10.52 -6.57
N GLY A 238 -6.76 10.29 -6.26
CA GLY A 238 -5.76 9.80 -7.20
C GLY A 238 -5.31 10.82 -8.24
N SER A 239 -5.62 12.11 -8.05
CA SER A 239 -5.17 13.17 -8.93
C SER A 239 -3.64 13.30 -8.89
N PRO A 240 -2.97 13.52 -10.04
CA PRO A 240 -1.53 13.67 -10.08
C PRO A 240 -1.11 15.01 -9.49
N GLY A 241 0.01 15.01 -8.76
CA GLY A 241 0.68 16.22 -8.29
C GLY A 241 1.52 16.89 -9.39
N ASP A 242 2.66 17.47 -9.02
CA ASP A 242 3.51 18.19 -9.97
C ASP A 242 3.98 17.29 -11.13
N ALA A 243 3.98 17.87 -12.33
CA ALA A 243 4.08 17.17 -13.61
C ALA A 243 5.21 17.72 -14.49
N GLY A 244 5.62 16.94 -15.49
CA GLY A 244 6.73 17.31 -16.39
C GLY A 244 8.09 16.75 -15.97
N HIS A 245 8.14 15.98 -14.87
CA HIS A 245 9.30 15.18 -14.49
C HIS A 245 9.56 14.05 -15.50
N SER A 246 10.47 13.17 -15.14
CA SER A 246 10.79 11.96 -15.88
C SER A 246 10.98 10.78 -14.95
N GLN A 247 10.84 9.57 -15.46
CA GLN A 247 11.13 8.36 -14.69
C GLN A 247 12.07 7.44 -15.45
N GLU A 248 13.05 6.91 -14.72
CA GLU A 248 14.00 5.92 -15.18
C GLU A 248 13.45 4.50 -15.00
N PHE A 249 13.75 3.63 -15.96
CA PHE A 249 13.51 2.19 -15.87
C PHE A 249 14.52 1.42 -16.73
N THR A 250 14.55 0.10 -16.58
CA THR A 250 15.42 -0.79 -17.37
C THR A 250 14.54 -1.70 -18.23
N LEU A 251 14.97 -1.94 -19.48
CA LEU A 251 14.33 -2.91 -20.35
C LEU A 251 14.73 -4.34 -19.97
N GLY A 252 13.83 -5.31 -20.17
CA GLY A 252 14.13 -6.73 -20.01
C GLY A 252 15.01 -7.29 -21.14
N ASP A 253 15.16 -8.61 -21.18
CA ASP A 253 16.01 -9.28 -22.17
C ASP A 253 15.51 -9.08 -23.62
N PRO A 254 16.40 -9.03 -24.63
CA PRO A 254 16.03 -9.01 -26.04
C PRO A 254 15.19 -10.21 -26.49
N VAL A 255 14.11 -9.94 -27.24
CA VAL A 255 13.28 -10.95 -27.88
C VAL A 255 13.27 -10.71 -29.39
N LEU A 256 13.87 -11.62 -30.15
CA LEU A 256 13.96 -11.51 -31.62
C LEU A 256 12.60 -11.68 -32.30
N HIS A 257 12.40 -10.97 -33.41
CA HIS A 257 11.24 -11.21 -34.28
C HIS A 257 11.36 -12.57 -35.00
N ALA A 258 10.22 -13.17 -35.37
CA ALA A 258 10.21 -14.45 -36.08
C ALA A 258 10.94 -14.34 -37.42
N GLY A 259 11.99 -15.17 -37.61
CA GLY A 259 12.83 -15.15 -38.81
C GLY A 259 13.95 -14.09 -38.81
N SER A 260 14.07 -13.29 -37.75
CA SER A 260 15.16 -12.34 -37.53
C SER A 260 16.28 -12.95 -36.69
N PHE A 261 17.52 -12.56 -36.98
CA PHE A 261 18.70 -12.91 -36.18
C PHE A 261 19.22 -11.74 -35.33
N THR A 262 18.81 -10.51 -35.63
CA THR A 262 19.34 -9.27 -35.03
C THR A 262 18.26 -8.36 -34.45
N ASP A 263 17.12 -8.27 -35.14
CA ASP A 263 16.06 -7.31 -34.88
C ASP A 263 14.93 -7.95 -34.07
N GLY A 264 14.32 -7.16 -33.19
CA GLY A 264 13.36 -7.65 -32.22
C GLY A 264 12.82 -6.53 -31.35
N TYR A 265 12.44 -6.87 -30.13
CA TYR A 265 11.96 -5.93 -29.14
C TYR A 265 12.53 -6.22 -27.75
N GLN A 266 12.42 -5.25 -26.86
CA GLN A 266 12.52 -5.46 -25.42
C GLN A 266 11.26 -4.95 -24.74
N GLU A 267 10.85 -5.65 -23.68
CA GLU A 267 9.67 -5.33 -22.88
C GLU A 267 10.04 -5.11 -21.41
N THR A 268 9.22 -4.33 -20.71
CA THR A 268 9.32 -4.13 -19.26
C THR A 268 8.00 -3.63 -18.69
N THR A 269 7.87 -3.64 -17.37
CA THR A 269 6.71 -3.08 -16.67
C THR A 269 7.19 -2.15 -15.55
N VAL A 270 6.64 -0.93 -15.50
CA VAL A 270 7.04 0.13 -14.57
C VAL A 270 5.81 0.85 -14.02
N ASN A 271 5.83 1.19 -12.73
CA ASN A 271 4.71 1.91 -12.10
C ASN A 271 4.99 3.42 -12.16
N VAL A 272 3.96 4.24 -12.22
CA VAL A 272 4.06 5.70 -12.17
C VAL A 272 2.94 6.27 -11.30
N PHE A 273 3.14 7.46 -10.73
CA PHE A 273 2.10 8.14 -9.93
C PHE A 273 0.88 8.59 -10.76
N GLY A 274 1.05 8.72 -12.07
CA GLY A 274 -0.02 9.07 -13.00
C GLY A 274 0.53 9.13 -14.42
N PHE A 275 -0.36 9.19 -15.42
CA PHE A 275 0.04 9.23 -16.82
C PHE A 275 -1.10 9.77 -17.69
N ASP A 276 -0.83 10.78 -18.52
CA ASP A 276 -1.81 11.34 -19.45
C ASP A 276 -1.52 10.89 -20.88
N LYS A 277 -2.19 9.82 -21.32
CA LYS A 277 -2.07 9.27 -22.67
C LYS A 277 -2.35 10.26 -23.82
N ASN A 278 -2.92 11.44 -23.53
CA ASN A 278 -3.29 12.43 -24.53
C ASN A 278 -2.16 13.45 -24.82
N VAL A 279 -1.10 13.50 -24.00
CA VAL A 279 0.06 14.39 -24.25
C VAL A 279 1.23 13.64 -24.93
N PRO A 280 2.06 14.31 -25.75
CA PRO A 280 3.20 13.65 -26.39
C PRO A 280 4.30 13.24 -25.40
N HIS A 281 4.43 11.93 -25.16
CA HIS A 281 5.54 11.34 -24.42
C HIS A 281 6.72 10.95 -25.33
N LYS A 282 7.91 10.86 -24.74
CA LYS A 282 9.16 10.43 -25.37
C LYS A 282 9.89 9.47 -24.44
N ILE A 283 10.58 8.49 -24.99
CA ILE A 283 11.49 7.61 -24.24
C ILE A 283 12.90 7.79 -24.78
N ARG A 284 13.84 8.23 -23.95
CA ARG A 284 15.27 8.16 -24.27
C ARG A 284 15.80 6.79 -23.85
N ILE A 285 16.46 6.09 -24.77
CA ILE A 285 17.17 4.83 -24.55
C ILE A 285 18.66 5.16 -24.46
N THR A 286 19.34 4.65 -23.43
CA THR A 286 20.80 4.60 -23.31
C THR A 286 21.18 3.12 -23.22
N ALA A 287 21.72 2.56 -24.31
CA ALA A 287 22.05 1.15 -24.43
C ALA A 287 23.57 0.91 -24.36
N LEU A 288 24.00 0.01 -23.48
CA LEU A 288 25.34 -0.56 -23.47
C LEU A 288 25.35 -1.81 -24.37
N LEU A 289 26.33 -1.93 -25.25
CA LEU A 289 26.40 -3.05 -26.20
C LEU A 289 27.20 -4.25 -25.67
N VAL A 290 27.11 -5.38 -26.39
CA VAL A 290 27.77 -6.66 -26.04
C VAL A 290 29.30 -6.62 -26.00
N ASP A 291 29.93 -5.59 -26.56
CA ASP A 291 31.37 -5.33 -26.43
C ASP A 291 31.79 -4.75 -25.06
N GLY A 292 30.82 -4.42 -24.20
CA GLY A 292 31.03 -3.92 -22.83
C GLY A 292 31.49 -2.47 -22.72
N LYS A 293 31.60 -1.72 -23.83
CA LYS A 293 32.17 -0.35 -23.85
C LYS A 293 31.43 0.62 -24.76
N THR A 294 30.80 0.14 -25.82
CA THR A 294 30.06 1.00 -26.76
C THR A 294 28.71 1.33 -26.13
N VAL A 295 28.41 2.64 -26.06
CA VAL A 295 27.14 3.16 -25.57
C VAL A 295 26.45 3.92 -26.71
N VAL A 296 25.17 3.60 -26.93
CA VAL A 296 24.33 4.22 -27.95
C VAL A 296 23.15 4.90 -27.28
N GLU A 297 22.87 6.14 -27.64
CA GLU A 297 21.70 6.88 -27.17
C GLU A 297 20.74 7.16 -28.32
N GLN A 298 19.44 6.91 -28.09
CA GLN A 298 18.38 7.21 -29.05
C GLN A 298 17.16 7.79 -28.32
N THR A 299 16.33 8.56 -29.02
CA THR A 299 15.05 9.05 -28.48
C THR A 299 13.89 8.57 -29.33
N VAL A 300 13.03 7.75 -28.74
CA VAL A 300 11.76 7.32 -29.31
C VAL A 300 10.71 8.41 -29.10
N THR A 301 10.02 8.76 -30.19
CA THR A 301 8.91 9.73 -30.22
C THR A 301 7.77 9.15 -31.05
N GLY A 302 6.54 9.66 -30.87
CA GLY A 302 5.37 9.09 -31.57
C GLY A 302 4.98 7.72 -31.01
N LEU A 303 5.08 7.57 -29.69
CA LEU A 303 4.68 6.36 -28.97
C LEU A 303 3.19 6.08 -29.18
N GLU A 304 2.85 4.83 -29.47
CA GLU A 304 1.47 4.37 -29.48
C GLU A 304 1.08 4.00 -28.05
N ILE A 305 0.07 4.68 -27.49
CA ILE A 305 -0.31 4.54 -26.09
C ILE A 305 -1.77 4.06 -26.04
N THR A 306 -1.97 2.83 -25.58
CA THR A 306 -3.31 2.24 -25.44
C THR A 306 -3.62 1.95 -23.98
N GLU A 307 -4.83 2.26 -23.54
CA GLU A 307 -5.33 1.92 -22.19
C GLU A 307 -6.26 0.71 -22.33
N ARG A 308 -6.15 -0.26 -21.42
CA ARG A 308 -6.97 -1.48 -21.40
C ARG A 308 -7.37 -1.78 -19.96
N GLU A 309 -8.59 -2.27 -19.79
CA GLU A 309 -9.09 -2.74 -18.51
C GLU A 309 -8.82 -4.25 -18.41
N ASP A 310 -8.09 -4.66 -17.37
CA ASP A 310 -7.86 -6.07 -17.06
C ASP A 310 -9.13 -6.73 -16.50
N ALA A 311 -9.12 -8.06 -16.41
CA ALA A 311 -10.26 -8.85 -15.92
C ALA A 311 -10.67 -8.57 -14.46
N ASP A 312 -9.84 -7.85 -13.70
CA ASP A 312 -10.10 -7.39 -12.33
C ASP A 312 -10.60 -5.93 -12.25
N GLY A 313 -10.74 -5.24 -13.38
CA GLY A 313 -11.12 -3.82 -13.46
C GLY A 313 -9.95 -2.83 -13.37
N THR A 314 -8.69 -3.29 -13.36
CA THR A 314 -7.52 -2.41 -13.33
C THR A 314 -7.24 -1.81 -14.70
N LEU A 315 -7.07 -0.49 -14.80
CA LEU A 315 -6.69 0.19 -16.03
C LEU A 315 -5.17 0.19 -16.24
N GLN A 316 -4.69 -0.65 -17.15
CA GLN A 316 -3.29 -0.74 -17.58
C GLN A 316 -3.02 0.14 -18.80
N LEU A 317 -1.79 0.63 -18.91
CA LEU A 317 -1.32 1.38 -20.07
C LEU A 317 -0.24 0.58 -20.81
N TYR A 318 -0.44 0.37 -22.10
CA TYR A 318 0.53 -0.25 -23.01
C TYR A 318 1.14 0.82 -23.89
N ILE A 319 2.47 0.89 -23.90
CA ILE A 319 3.27 1.84 -24.65
C ILE A 319 4.10 1.06 -25.66
N ASP A 320 3.71 1.15 -26.93
CA ASP A 320 4.43 0.57 -28.06
C ASP A 320 5.27 1.66 -28.76
N GLY A 321 6.51 1.34 -29.10
CA GLY A 321 7.43 2.26 -29.75
C GLY A 321 8.44 1.59 -30.68
N GLN A 322 9.07 2.39 -31.53
CA GLN A 322 10.11 1.97 -32.48
C GLN A 322 11.36 2.84 -32.28
N ALA A 323 12.52 2.21 -32.06
CA ALA A 323 13.80 2.91 -32.07
C ALA A 323 14.09 3.47 -33.48
N PRO A 324 14.47 4.75 -33.61
CA PRO A 324 14.63 5.40 -34.92
C PRO A 324 15.84 4.89 -35.72
N GLU A 325 16.89 4.40 -35.05
CA GLU A 325 18.14 3.97 -35.69
C GLU A 325 18.49 2.52 -35.32
N THR A 326 19.15 1.82 -36.26
CA THR A 326 19.65 0.46 -36.03
C THR A 326 20.86 0.49 -35.09
N ILE A 327 20.84 -0.37 -34.07
CA ILE A 327 21.97 -0.59 -33.17
C ILE A 327 23.16 -1.14 -33.97
N PRO A 328 24.36 -0.55 -33.88
CA PRO A 328 25.52 -0.98 -34.65
C PRO A 328 26.01 -2.36 -34.23
N ASP A 329 26.64 -3.07 -35.18
CA ASP A 329 27.23 -4.38 -34.92
C ASP A 329 28.60 -4.26 -34.24
N VAL A 330 28.81 -5.05 -33.18
CA VAL A 330 30.03 -5.01 -32.36
C VAL A 330 30.45 -6.42 -31.94
N LYS A 331 31.76 -6.69 -31.93
CA LYS A 331 32.31 -7.97 -31.44
C LYS A 331 32.09 -8.09 -29.92
N PRO A 332 31.49 -9.19 -29.40
CA PRO A 332 31.28 -9.37 -27.97
C PRO A 332 32.56 -9.34 -27.14
N GLU A 333 32.46 -8.87 -25.90
CA GLU A 333 33.56 -8.88 -24.94
C GLU A 333 34.09 -10.30 -24.73
N GLY A 334 35.40 -10.52 -24.96
CA GLY A 334 36.02 -11.83 -24.85
C GLY A 334 35.82 -12.77 -26.05
N SER A 335 35.21 -12.33 -27.16
CA SER A 335 35.25 -13.10 -28.41
C SER A 335 36.69 -13.16 -28.93
N MET A 336 37.36 -14.30 -28.74
CA MET A 336 38.59 -14.61 -29.48
C MET A 336 38.30 -14.56 -30.97
N ASP A 337 39.19 -13.93 -31.73
CA ASP A 337 39.03 -13.85 -33.17
C ASP A 337 39.13 -15.26 -33.75
N SER A 338 38.00 -15.85 -34.15
CA SER A 338 37.94 -17.13 -34.88
C SER A 338 38.32 -16.93 -36.35
N GLY A 339 39.43 -16.21 -36.53
CA GLY A 339 40.16 -16.07 -37.78
C GLY A 339 41.52 -16.74 -37.60
N PHE A 340 42.06 -17.31 -38.67
CA PHE A 340 43.41 -17.88 -38.69
C PHE A 340 44.47 -16.75 -38.70
N GLY A 341 44.52 -15.99 -37.61
CA GLY A 341 45.59 -15.05 -37.29
C GLY A 341 46.80 -15.78 -36.76
N ALA A 342 47.46 -16.58 -37.61
CA ALA A 342 48.83 -16.94 -37.35
C ALA A 342 49.66 -15.67 -37.49
N GLU A 343 50.13 -15.11 -36.37
CA GLU A 343 51.25 -14.18 -36.38
C GLU A 343 52.46 -14.96 -36.92
N VAL A 344 52.69 -14.83 -38.22
CA VAL A 344 53.95 -15.23 -38.84
C VAL A 344 54.94 -14.16 -38.43
N ASP A 345 55.72 -14.43 -37.39
CA ASP A 345 56.91 -13.64 -37.08
C ASP A 345 57.71 -13.42 -38.36
N GLU A 346 58.12 -12.18 -38.61
CA GLU A 346 59.01 -11.88 -39.73
C GLU A 346 60.28 -12.71 -39.57
N TRP A 347 60.54 -13.62 -40.53
CA TRP A 347 61.76 -14.40 -40.56
C TRP A 347 62.95 -13.43 -40.62
N GLY A 348 63.67 -13.31 -39.50
CA GLY A 348 64.79 -12.38 -39.38
C GLY A 348 65.82 -12.62 -40.47
N GLU A 349 66.37 -11.52 -41.02
CA GLU A 349 67.27 -11.56 -42.18
C GLU A 349 68.40 -12.59 -42.03
N GLU A 350 68.61 -13.39 -43.07
CA GLU A 350 69.71 -14.34 -43.14
C GLU A 350 71.06 -13.60 -43.07
N LYS A 351 71.75 -13.75 -41.94
CA LYS A 351 73.17 -13.39 -41.85
C LYS A 351 74.01 -14.38 -42.61
N ASN A 352 74.42 -14.00 -43.82
CA ASN A 352 75.58 -14.60 -44.48
C ASN A 352 76.84 -14.26 -43.68
N GLU A 353 77.29 -15.19 -42.84
CA GLU A 353 78.66 -15.21 -42.32
C GLU A 353 79.48 -16.19 -43.16
N ASP A 354 80.30 -15.65 -44.06
CA ASP A 354 81.25 -16.42 -44.87
C ASP A 354 82.24 -17.17 -43.96
N ILE A 355 82.28 -18.50 -44.07
CA ILE A 355 83.25 -19.32 -43.36
C ILE A 355 84.61 -19.20 -44.07
N LEU A 356 85.54 -18.48 -43.45
CA LEU A 356 86.95 -18.48 -43.84
C LEU A 356 87.59 -19.85 -43.52
N LEU A 357 88.14 -20.48 -44.56
CA LEU A 357 88.84 -21.78 -44.55
C LEU A 357 90.23 -21.72 -43.90
#